data_AF-A0A074Z643-F1
#
_entry.id   AF-A0A074Z643-F1
#
_cell.length_a   1.000
_cell.length_b   1.000
_cell.length_c   1.000
_cell.angle_alpha   90.00
_cell.angle_beta   90.00
_cell.angle_gamma   90.00
#
_symmetry.space_group_name_H-M   'P 1'
#
loop_
_entity.id
_entity.type
_entity.pdbx_description
1 polymer ?
#
loop_
_entity_poly.entity_id
_entity_poly.type
_entity_poly.pdbx_seq_one_letter_code
_entity_poly.pdbx_strand_id
1 'polypeptide(L)'
;LKERSPQAWKRRLFSSCTYHFSPDHSNLTFNLDWNSEKLPKKYKNVLSGNYLIWYINTQLNSGAKRCLNVDGEGQVDDSSGLLIVTSVVKGLCKNFTTKTFNNGLFTVKKCSLLGKSAKRVEGQLLGEYELILLEKGNPPAGPKVNHIFYVYKTNEPASGCNFEGNWGSYDRPEGELNGSLP
;
A
#
# COMPACT_ATOMS: atom_id res chain seq x y z
N LEU A 1 2.38 -16.75 9.22
CA LEU A 1 1.20 -15.82 9.28
C LEU A 1 0.27 -16.08 10.47
N LYS A 2 0.01 -17.34 10.87
CA LYS A 2 -0.91 -17.67 11.99
C LYS A 2 -0.58 -16.97 13.31
N GLU A 3 0.70 -16.90 13.67
CA GLU A 3 1.18 -16.23 14.89
C GLU A 3 1.05 -14.70 14.85
N ARG A 4 1.02 -14.10 13.66
CA ARG A 4 0.93 -12.63 13.51
C ARG A 4 -0.48 -12.09 13.74
N SER A 5 -1.51 -12.89 13.45
CA SER A 5 -2.91 -12.46 13.59
C SER A 5 -3.80 -13.55 14.16
N PRO A 6 -3.48 -14.13 15.33
CA PRO A 6 -4.13 -15.33 15.84
C PRO A 6 -5.66 -15.18 15.95
N GLN A 7 -6.15 -13.97 16.27
CA GLN A 7 -7.59 -13.70 16.34
C GLN A 7 -8.25 -13.68 14.96
N ALA A 8 -7.59 -13.15 13.92
CA ALA A 8 -8.14 -13.17 12.57
C ALA A 8 -8.24 -14.61 12.02
N TRP A 9 -7.26 -15.46 12.32
CA TRP A 9 -7.31 -16.89 12.02
C TRP A 9 -8.40 -17.61 12.82
N LYS A 10 -8.50 -17.36 14.14
CA LYS A 10 -9.51 -17.97 15.01
C LYS A 10 -10.94 -17.65 14.55
N ARG A 11 -11.21 -16.41 14.15
CA ARG A 11 -12.52 -16.00 13.62
C ARG A 11 -12.76 -16.37 12.14
N ARG A 12 -11.80 -17.06 11.52
CA ARG A 12 -11.82 -17.47 10.11
C ARG A 12 -11.88 -16.30 9.12
N LEU A 13 -11.39 -15.12 9.52
CA LEU A 13 -11.16 -14.04 8.57
C LEU A 13 -10.06 -14.43 7.60
N PHE A 14 -9.03 -15.12 8.10
CA PHE A 14 -7.94 -15.68 7.29
C PHE A 14 -8.07 -17.19 7.19
N SER A 15 -7.81 -17.72 6.00
CA SER A 15 -7.77 -19.14 5.67
C SER A 15 -6.73 -19.37 4.61
N SER A 16 -6.15 -20.57 4.55
CA SER A 16 -5.10 -20.93 3.60
C SER A 16 -3.86 -20.02 3.67
N CYS A 17 -2.68 -20.60 3.54
CA CYS A 17 -1.47 -19.79 3.43
C CYS A 17 -0.49 -20.63 2.63
N THR A 18 -0.27 -20.26 1.37
CA THR A 18 0.77 -20.90 0.57
C THR A 18 1.95 -19.95 0.45
N TYR A 19 3.13 -20.53 0.49
CA TYR A 19 4.37 -19.80 0.32
C TYR A 19 4.84 -19.99 -1.11
N HIS A 20 5.14 -18.89 -1.79
CA HIS A 20 5.70 -18.89 -3.13
C HIS A 20 7.13 -18.39 -3.07
N PHE A 21 8.03 -19.21 -3.63
CA PHE A 21 9.43 -18.89 -3.71
C PHE A 21 9.68 -17.98 -4.90
N SER A 22 10.21 -16.78 -4.69
CA SER A 22 10.71 -15.96 -5.79
C SER A 22 12.01 -16.58 -6.32
N PRO A 23 12.16 -16.86 -7.63
CA PRO A 23 13.36 -17.51 -8.19
C PRO A 23 14.68 -16.78 -7.92
N ASP A 24 14.61 -15.48 -7.65
CA ASP A 24 15.76 -14.61 -7.37
C ASP A 24 16.07 -14.45 -5.87
N HIS A 25 15.34 -15.17 -4.99
CA HIS A 25 15.49 -15.13 -3.53
C HIS A 25 15.34 -13.74 -2.89
N SER A 26 14.92 -12.73 -3.67
CA SER A 26 14.88 -11.36 -3.18
C SER A 26 13.70 -11.14 -2.24
N ASN A 27 12.64 -11.97 -2.36
CA ASN A 27 11.35 -11.77 -1.67
C ASN A 27 10.69 -13.06 -1.17
N LEU A 28 9.99 -12.93 -0.04
CA LEU A 28 9.12 -13.95 0.53
C LEU A 28 7.65 -13.60 0.22
N THR A 29 7.04 -14.31 -0.72
CA THR A 29 5.65 -14.11 -1.10
C THR A 29 4.74 -15.13 -0.43
N PHE A 30 3.64 -14.67 0.15
CA PHE A 30 2.61 -15.53 0.74
C PHE A 30 1.27 -15.24 0.07
N ASN A 31 0.59 -16.27 -0.42
CA ASN A 31 -0.80 -16.16 -0.81
C ASN A 31 -1.66 -16.47 0.41
N LEU A 32 -2.62 -15.60 0.69
CA LEU A 32 -3.50 -15.67 1.84
C LEU A 32 -4.94 -15.49 1.38
N ASP A 33 -5.79 -16.47 1.66
CA ASP A 33 -7.22 -16.30 1.43
C ASP A 33 -7.83 -15.55 2.62
N TRP A 34 -8.80 -14.70 2.33
CA TRP A 34 -9.56 -14.01 3.36
C TRP A 34 -11.04 -13.99 3.02
N ASN A 35 -11.88 -13.98 4.06
CA ASN A 35 -13.33 -14.07 3.93
C ASN A 35 -14.01 -12.76 4.32
N SER A 36 -14.59 -12.06 3.33
CA SER A 36 -15.31 -10.79 3.51
C SER A 36 -16.52 -10.90 4.46
N GLU A 37 -17.17 -12.07 4.53
CA GLU A 37 -18.27 -12.33 5.46
C GLU A 37 -17.81 -12.38 6.93
N LYS A 38 -16.51 -12.49 7.19
CA LYS A 38 -15.94 -12.49 8.54
C LYS A 38 -15.38 -11.12 8.95
N LEU A 39 -15.55 -10.09 8.11
CA LEU A 39 -15.27 -8.72 8.49
C LEU A 39 -16.22 -8.25 9.62
N PRO A 40 -15.76 -7.34 10.49
CA PRO A 40 -16.64 -6.65 11.43
C PRO A 40 -17.85 -6.02 10.70
N LYS A 41 -19.04 -6.09 11.31
CA LYS A 41 -20.28 -5.56 10.70
C LYS A 41 -20.15 -4.12 10.20
N LYS A 42 -19.37 -3.28 10.90
CA LYS A 42 -19.09 -1.88 10.52
C LYS A 42 -18.34 -1.70 9.19
N TYR A 43 -17.68 -2.75 8.68
CA TYR A 43 -16.88 -2.71 7.46
C TYR A 43 -17.45 -3.55 6.32
N LYS A 44 -18.35 -4.50 6.62
CA LYS A 44 -19.04 -5.29 5.60
C LYS A 44 -19.80 -4.38 4.64
N ASN A 45 -19.56 -4.54 3.33
CA ASN A 45 -20.17 -3.75 2.25
C ASN A 45 -19.92 -2.23 2.35
N VAL A 46 -18.98 -1.81 3.20
CA VAL A 46 -18.61 -0.40 3.40
C VAL A 46 -17.17 -0.18 2.96
N LEU A 47 -16.26 -1.09 3.30
CA LEU A 47 -14.89 -1.06 2.80
C LEU A 47 -14.78 -1.84 1.50
N SER A 48 -14.16 -1.22 0.52
CA SER A 48 -13.84 -1.80 -0.79
C SER A 48 -12.47 -1.31 -1.25
N GLY A 49 -11.94 -1.94 -2.29
CA GLY A 49 -10.69 -1.54 -2.94
C GLY A 49 -9.51 -1.38 -1.96
N ASN A 50 -8.79 -0.28 -2.09
CA ASN A 50 -7.54 -0.06 -1.36
C ASN A 50 -7.74 0.11 0.16
N TYR A 51 -8.89 0.63 0.60
CA TYR A 51 -9.22 0.75 2.02
C TYR A 51 -9.49 -0.60 2.69
N LEU A 52 -10.03 -1.56 1.94
CA LEU A 52 -10.20 -2.93 2.44
C LEU A 52 -8.85 -3.64 2.54
N ILE A 53 -7.99 -3.49 1.54
CA ILE A 53 -6.63 -4.04 1.54
C ILE A 53 -5.82 -3.46 2.70
N TRP A 54 -5.93 -2.14 2.95
CA TRP A 54 -5.37 -1.48 4.13
C TRP A 54 -5.78 -2.22 5.41
N TYR A 55 -7.08 -2.43 5.61
CA TYR A 55 -7.59 -3.08 6.81
C TYR A 55 -7.05 -4.50 6.99
N ILE A 56 -6.99 -5.28 5.91
CA ILE A 56 -6.44 -6.64 5.92
C ILE A 56 -4.96 -6.63 6.32
N ASN A 57 -4.17 -5.70 5.76
CA ASN A 57 -2.77 -5.50 6.13
C ASN A 57 -2.61 -5.16 7.63
N THR A 58 -3.45 -4.27 8.16
CA THR A 58 -3.44 -3.94 9.60
C THR A 58 -3.67 -5.17 10.46
N GLN A 59 -4.57 -6.07 10.06
CA GLN A 59 -4.80 -7.30 10.81
C GLN A 59 -3.55 -8.20 10.84
N LEU A 60 -2.74 -8.23 9.78
CA LEU A 60 -1.51 -9.04 9.69
C LEU A 60 -0.30 -8.42 10.39
N ASN A 61 -0.30 -7.11 10.54
CA ASN A 61 0.86 -6.35 10.97
C ASN A 61 0.73 -5.74 12.37
N SER A 62 -0.46 -5.75 12.95
CA SER A 62 -0.70 -5.22 14.29
C SER A 62 0.30 -5.81 15.31
N GLY A 63 1.09 -4.93 15.95
CA GLY A 63 2.10 -5.31 16.95
C GLY A 63 3.39 -5.93 16.37
N ALA A 64 3.56 -5.99 15.05
CA ALA A 64 4.75 -6.54 14.42
C ALA A 64 5.86 -5.50 14.23
N LYS A 65 7.13 -5.94 14.36
CA LYS A 65 8.33 -5.12 14.08
C LYS A 65 8.68 -5.00 12.59
N ARG A 66 8.14 -5.90 11.76
CA ARG A 66 8.35 -5.94 10.31
C ARG A 66 7.00 -6.07 9.61
N CYS A 67 6.70 -5.14 8.72
CA CYS A 67 5.45 -5.10 7.98
C CYS A 67 5.46 -6.09 6.82
N LEU A 68 4.35 -6.80 6.66
CA LEU A 68 4.02 -7.57 5.48
C LEU A 68 3.03 -6.74 4.65
N ASN A 69 3.18 -6.75 3.34
CA ASN A 69 2.23 -6.11 2.45
C ASN A 69 1.49 -7.20 1.69
N VAL A 70 0.16 -7.07 1.60
CA VAL A 70 -0.67 -7.82 0.67
C VAL A 70 -0.71 -7.03 -0.63
N ASP A 71 -0.30 -7.68 -1.70
CA ASP A 71 -0.60 -7.24 -3.06
C ASP A 71 -1.99 -7.77 -3.42
N GLY A 72 -2.86 -6.91 -3.94
CA GLY A 72 -4.10 -7.35 -4.58
C GLY A 72 -3.84 -7.53 -6.07
N GLU A 73 -4.63 -8.36 -6.78
CA GLU A 73 -4.65 -8.28 -8.24
C GLU A 73 -5.19 -6.90 -8.67
N GLY A 74 -4.32 -5.90 -8.69
CA GLY A 74 -4.51 -4.64 -9.39
C GLY A 74 -4.02 -4.80 -10.82
N GLN A 75 -4.69 -4.16 -11.76
CA GLN A 75 -4.23 -4.13 -13.15
C GLN A 75 -2.84 -3.48 -13.20
N VAL A 76 -1.88 -4.27 -13.67
CA VAL A 76 -0.51 -3.83 -13.92
C VAL A 76 -0.50 -3.21 -15.32
N ASP A 77 -0.93 -1.95 -15.43
CA ASP A 77 -0.70 -1.15 -16.63
C ASP A 77 0.28 0.01 -16.33
N ASP A 78 0.88 0.52 -17.42
CA ASP A 78 2.10 1.33 -17.60
C ASP A 78 2.20 2.68 -16.83
N SER A 79 1.62 2.79 -15.64
CA SER A 79 1.63 4.03 -14.87
C SER A 79 2.91 4.23 -14.04
N SER A 80 3.42 5.47 -14.06
CA SER A 80 4.59 5.92 -13.28
C SER A 80 4.28 6.28 -11.82
N GLY A 81 3.05 5.99 -11.37
CA GLY A 81 2.51 6.39 -10.06
C GLY A 81 2.34 5.21 -9.10
N LEU A 82 2.72 5.41 -7.84
CA LEU A 82 2.47 4.49 -6.74
C LEU A 82 1.25 4.98 -5.94
N LEU A 83 0.26 4.12 -5.72
CA LEU A 83 -0.84 4.41 -4.80
C LEU A 83 -0.46 4.01 -3.37
N ILE A 84 -0.78 4.89 -2.42
CA ILE A 84 -0.54 4.66 -1.00
C ILE A 84 -1.83 4.93 -0.25
N VAL A 85 -2.17 4.07 0.70
CA VAL A 85 -3.26 4.35 1.65
C VAL A 85 -2.62 4.60 3.01
N THR A 86 -3.10 5.56 3.79
CA THR A 86 -2.68 5.73 5.18
C THR A 86 -3.64 6.69 5.88
N SER A 87 -3.47 6.90 7.18
CA SER A 87 -4.13 7.98 7.91
C SER A 87 -3.95 9.32 7.20
N VAL A 88 -5.03 10.10 7.11
CA VAL A 88 -4.95 11.48 6.62
C VAL A 88 -4.15 12.31 7.61
N VAL A 89 -2.91 12.64 7.24
CA VAL A 89 -2.01 13.49 8.02
C VAL A 89 -1.82 14.83 7.31
N LYS A 90 -2.01 15.92 8.05
CA LYS A 90 -1.79 17.28 7.51
C LYS A 90 -0.32 17.43 7.13
N GLY A 91 -0.07 17.82 5.88
CA GLY A 91 1.30 18.02 5.38
C GLY A 91 2.02 16.74 4.93
N LEU A 92 1.35 15.58 4.92
CA LEU A 92 1.97 14.31 4.49
C LEU A 92 2.68 14.45 3.15
N CYS A 93 2.01 14.97 2.12
CA CYS A 93 2.62 15.13 0.80
C CYS A 93 3.81 16.09 0.79
N LYS A 94 3.80 17.14 1.61
CA LYS A 94 4.96 18.04 1.73
C LYS A 94 6.19 17.32 2.28
N ASN A 95 5.98 16.37 3.18
CA ASN A 95 7.05 15.54 3.76
C ASN A 95 7.51 14.43 2.81
N PHE A 96 6.68 14.05 1.84
CA PHE A 96 7.01 13.03 0.84
C PHE A 96 7.70 13.61 -0.37
N THR A 97 7.32 14.79 -0.86
CA THR A 97 7.97 15.43 -2.01
C THR A 97 9.47 15.59 -1.75
N THR A 98 10.31 15.23 -2.73
CA THR A 98 11.79 15.16 -2.67
C THR A 98 12.37 14.07 -1.77
N LYS A 99 11.55 13.31 -1.04
CA LYS A 99 12.05 12.19 -0.25
C LYS A 99 12.62 11.13 -1.17
N THR A 100 13.80 10.63 -0.80
CA THR A 100 14.48 9.57 -1.54
C THR A 100 14.38 8.24 -0.82
N PHE A 101 14.32 7.16 -1.59
CA PHE A 101 14.23 5.80 -1.12
C PHE A 101 15.30 4.94 -1.77
N ASN A 102 15.59 3.80 -1.14
CA ASN A 102 16.56 2.83 -1.61
C ASN A 102 17.93 3.45 -1.99
N ASN A 103 18.52 4.18 -1.04
CA ASN A 103 19.84 4.80 -1.18
C ASN A 103 19.92 5.77 -2.38
N GLY A 104 18.85 6.55 -2.60
CA GLY A 104 18.78 7.53 -3.68
C GLY A 104 18.32 6.98 -5.02
N LEU A 105 17.96 5.69 -5.10
CA LEU A 105 17.47 5.11 -6.36
C LEU A 105 16.12 5.70 -6.79
N PHE A 106 15.23 5.99 -5.84
CA PHE A 106 13.92 6.59 -6.13
C PHE A 106 13.74 7.91 -5.40
N THR A 107 13.14 8.88 -6.08
CA THR A 107 12.78 10.17 -5.52
C THR A 107 11.31 10.45 -5.78
N VAL A 108 10.55 10.88 -4.78
CA VAL A 108 9.17 11.32 -4.98
C VAL A 108 9.18 12.69 -5.62
N LYS A 109 8.73 12.77 -6.87
CA LYS A 109 8.56 14.02 -7.61
C LYS A 109 7.30 14.76 -7.18
N LYS A 110 6.20 14.02 -7.02
CA LYS A 110 4.89 14.57 -6.68
C LYS A 110 4.17 13.64 -5.70
N CYS A 111 3.42 14.23 -4.78
CA CYS A 111 2.45 13.53 -3.95
C CYS A 111 1.11 14.27 -4.02
N SER A 112 0.03 13.54 -4.24
CA SER A 112 -1.34 14.09 -4.33
C SER A 112 -2.28 13.25 -3.46
N LEU A 113 -3.20 13.87 -2.72
CA LEU A 113 -4.30 13.16 -2.09
C LEU A 113 -5.41 12.97 -3.14
N LEU A 114 -5.72 11.73 -3.49
CA LEU A 114 -6.76 11.37 -4.47
C LEU A 114 -8.15 11.30 -3.83
N GLY A 115 -8.24 10.72 -2.63
CA GLY A 115 -9.52 10.39 -2.03
C GLY A 115 -9.41 10.14 -0.52
N LYS A 116 -10.56 10.06 0.13
CA LYS A 116 -10.66 9.71 1.55
C LYS A 116 -11.68 8.60 1.74
N SER A 117 -11.44 7.73 2.71
CA SER A 117 -12.43 6.74 3.15
C SER A 117 -13.69 7.43 3.65
N ALA A 118 -14.87 6.93 3.26
CA ALA A 118 -16.16 7.49 3.69
C ALA A 118 -16.39 7.42 5.22
N LYS A 119 -15.71 6.49 5.91
CA LYS A 119 -15.78 6.33 7.37
C LYS A 119 -14.40 6.10 7.94
N ARG A 120 -14.26 6.35 9.25
CA ARG A 120 -13.04 5.99 9.98
C ARG A 120 -12.88 4.47 10.07
N VAL A 121 -11.71 3.96 9.74
CA VAL A 121 -11.31 2.56 9.82
C VAL A 121 -10.29 2.44 10.95
N GLU A 122 -10.59 1.62 11.94
CA GLU A 122 -9.80 1.47 13.18
C GLU A 122 -9.51 2.84 13.85
N GLY A 123 -10.52 3.73 13.84
CA GLY A 123 -10.42 5.08 14.40
C GLY A 123 -9.75 6.11 13.49
N GLN A 124 -9.16 5.68 12.38
CA GLN A 124 -8.39 6.52 11.46
C GLN A 124 -9.22 6.93 10.24
N LEU A 125 -9.17 8.21 9.87
CA LEU A 125 -9.67 8.64 8.55
C LEU A 125 -8.57 8.32 7.54
N LEU A 126 -8.83 7.42 6.60
CA LEU A 126 -7.83 7.01 5.61
C LEU A 126 -7.90 7.92 4.39
N GLY A 127 -6.74 8.15 3.78
CA GLY A 127 -6.57 8.83 2.51
C GLY A 127 -5.84 7.95 1.52
N GLU A 128 -6.26 8.00 0.27
CA GLU A 128 -5.52 7.47 -0.88
C GLU A 128 -4.65 8.58 -1.45
N TYR A 129 -3.37 8.31 -1.62
CA TYR A 129 -2.42 9.26 -2.18
C TYR A 129 -1.68 8.64 -3.35
N GLU A 130 -1.49 9.43 -4.41
CA GLU A 130 -0.64 9.10 -5.55
C GLU A 130 0.75 9.67 -5.30
N LEU A 131 1.79 8.86 -5.47
CA LEU A 131 3.18 9.28 -5.52
C LEU A 131 3.74 9.09 -6.93
N ILE A 132 4.18 10.16 -7.58
CA ILE A 132 4.96 10.05 -8.82
C ILE A 132 6.43 9.90 -8.44
N LEU A 133 7.07 8.85 -8.94
CA LEU A 133 8.47 8.55 -8.65
C LEU A 133 9.38 8.96 -9.81
N LEU A 134 10.63 9.26 -9.49
CA LEU A 134 11.75 9.30 -10.42
C LEU A 134 12.74 8.22 -10.02
N GLU A 135 13.18 7.40 -10.97
CA GLU A 135 14.26 6.44 -10.82
C GLU A 135 15.57 7.08 -11.29
N LYS A 136 16.53 7.27 -10.38
CA LYS A 136 17.80 7.98 -10.64
C LYS A 136 17.61 9.34 -11.34
N GLY A 137 16.55 10.06 -10.98
CA GLY A 137 16.22 11.37 -11.55
C GLY A 137 15.43 11.34 -12.86
N ASN A 138 15.17 10.15 -13.44
CA ASN A 138 14.38 10.00 -14.66
C ASN A 138 13.02 9.36 -14.37
N PRO A 139 12.01 9.52 -15.24
CA PRO A 139 10.80 8.72 -15.15
C PRO A 139 11.13 7.21 -15.17
N PRO A 140 10.43 6.36 -14.40
CA PRO A 140 10.64 4.92 -14.42
C PRO A 140 10.43 4.36 -15.83
N ALA A 141 11.32 3.45 -16.27
CA ALA A 141 11.27 2.85 -17.60
C ALA A 141 10.25 1.68 -17.67
N GLY A 142 8.98 1.97 -17.43
CA GLY A 142 7.87 1.01 -17.44
C GLY A 142 7.45 0.49 -16.06
N PRO A 143 6.47 -0.43 -16.01
CA PRO A 143 5.84 -0.90 -14.78
C PRO A 143 6.80 -1.84 -14.04
N LYS A 144 7.72 -1.26 -13.25
CA LYS A 144 8.56 -2.06 -12.37
C LYS A 144 7.74 -2.39 -11.13
N VAL A 145 7.10 -3.56 -11.16
CA VAL A 145 6.45 -4.26 -10.02
C VAL A 145 7.32 -4.23 -8.75
N ASN A 146 8.63 -4.06 -8.90
CA ASN A 146 9.59 -3.87 -7.82
C ASN A 146 9.46 -2.56 -7.02
N HIS A 147 8.55 -1.64 -7.37
CA HIS A 147 8.30 -0.41 -6.60
C HIS A 147 7.61 -0.66 -5.24
N ILE A 148 6.95 -1.81 -5.08
CA ILE A 148 6.27 -2.24 -3.85
C ILE A 148 7.28 -2.46 -2.69
N PHE A 149 8.53 -2.82 -3.00
CA PHE A 149 9.58 -3.10 -1.99
C PHE A 149 10.05 -1.87 -1.21
N TYR A 150 9.78 -0.66 -1.70
CA TYR A 150 10.33 0.57 -1.11
C TYR A 150 9.52 1.10 0.10
N VAL A 151 8.34 0.52 0.34
CA VAL A 151 7.44 0.78 1.48
C VAL A 151 8.02 0.25 2.81
N TYR A 152 8.93 -0.72 2.75
CA TYR A 152 9.64 -1.19 3.95
C TYR A 152 10.47 -0.06 4.60
N LYS A 153 10.94 0.92 3.82
CA LYS A 153 11.70 2.08 4.33
C LYS A 153 10.83 3.24 4.82
N THR A 154 9.55 3.33 4.43
CA THR A 154 8.64 4.33 5.02
C THR A 154 8.16 3.93 6.41
N ASN A 155 8.07 2.62 6.69
CA ASN A 155 7.78 2.07 8.02
C ASN A 155 9.05 1.77 8.83
N GLU A 156 9.94 2.76 9.00
CA GLU A 156 11.18 2.58 9.78
C GLU A 156 10.93 1.78 11.08
N PRO A 157 11.90 0.92 11.49
CA PRO A 157 11.70 -0.19 12.44
C PRO A 157 11.21 0.22 13.84
N ALA A 158 11.20 1.52 14.15
CA ALA A 158 10.75 2.07 15.42
C ALA A 158 9.24 2.38 15.49
N SER A 159 8.53 2.48 14.36
CA SER A 159 7.24 3.20 14.34
C SER A 159 5.98 2.32 14.23
N GLY A 160 6.10 1.01 14.05
CA GLY A 160 4.94 0.18 13.71
C GLY A 160 4.47 0.45 12.28
N CYS A 161 3.69 -0.45 11.71
CA CYS A 161 3.26 -0.38 10.31
C CYS A 161 2.24 0.76 10.11
N ASN A 162 2.71 2.00 10.00
CA ASN A 162 1.88 3.21 9.92
C ASN A 162 1.46 3.54 8.48
N PHE A 163 2.24 3.09 7.51
CA PHE A 163 1.97 3.15 6.08
C PHE A 163 1.61 1.74 5.62
N GLU A 164 0.32 1.40 5.67
CA GLU A 164 -0.24 0.12 5.20
C GLU A 164 -1.17 0.43 4.05
N GLY A 165 -1.36 -0.41 3.04
CA GLY A 165 -2.23 -0.05 1.91
C GLY A 165 -2.14 -1.03 0.75
N ASN A 166 -2.97 -0.84 -0.27
CA ASN A 166 -2.73 -1.43 -1.58
C ASN A 166 -1.67 -0.57 -2.28
N TRP A 167 -0.59 -1.20 -2.71
CA TRP A 167 0.54 -0.52 -3.34
C TRP A 167 0.61 -0.91 -4.82
N GLY A 168 -0.53 -0.84 -5.49
CA GLY A 168 -0.62 -1.09 -6.93
C GLY A 168 -0.16 0.11 -7.75
N SER A 169 0.13 -0.14 -9.03
CA SER A 169 0.13 0.87 -10.07
C SER A 169 -1.18 1.66 -10.06
N TYR A 170 -1.11 2.98 -10.27
CA TYR A 170 -2.30 3.83 -10.40
C TYR A 170 -2.41 4.37 -11.82
N ASP A 171 -3.41 3.91 -12.56
CA ASP A 171 -3.71 4.44 -13.88
C ASP A 171 -4.29 5.84 -13.77
N ARG A 172 -3.47 6.83 -14.17
CA ARG A 172 -3.93 8.21 -14.25
C ARG A 172 -4.88 8.34 -15.45
N PRO A 173 -6.11 8.87 -15.27
CA PRO A 173 -6.98 9.18 -16.38
C PRO A 173 -6.32 10.18 -17.34
N GLU A 174 -6.33 9.90 -18.65
CA GLU A 174 -5.62 10.68 -19.70
C GLU A 174 -5.98 12.18 -19.74
N GLY A 175 -7.07 12.61 -19.11
CA GLY A 175 -7.57 13.99 -19.12
C GLY A 175 -6.78 15.02 -18.30
N GLU A 176 -5.82 14.62 -17.44
CA GLU A 176 -5.05 15.56 -16.61
C GLU A 176 -3.67 15.96 -17.19
N LEU A 177 -3.29 15.45 -18.36
CA LEU A 177 -2.01 15.76 -19.01
C LEU A 177 -1.94 17.16 -19.66
N ASN A 178 -3.08 17.83 -19.87
CA ASN A 178 -3.14 19.12 -20.57
C ASN A 178 -3.17 20.34 -19.63
N GLY A 179 -3.00 20.14 -18.32
CA GLY A 179 -2.93 21.21 -17.34
C GLY A 179 -1.52 21.45 -16.84
N SER A 180 -0.87 22.50 -17.36
CA SER A 180 0.26 23.21 -16.74
C SER A 180 1.68 22.69 -17.06
N LEU A 181 2.21 23.12 -18.19
CA LEU A 181 3.59 23.61 -18.27
C LEU A 181 3.52 25.14 -18.41
N PRO A 182 4.08 25.94 -17.49
CA PRO A 182 4.65 27.24 -17.86
C PRO A 182 5.95 27.05 -18.66
#